data_AF-A0A849VT49-F1
#
_entry.id   AF-A0A849VT49-F1
#
_cell.length_a   1.000
_cell.length_b   1.000
_cell.length_c   1.000
_cell.angle_alpha   90.00
_cell.angle_beta   90.00
_cell.angle_gamma   90.00
#
_symmetry.space_group_name_H-M   'P 1'
#
loop_
_entity.id
_entity.type
_entity.pdbx_description
1 polymer ?
#
loop_
_entity_poly.entity_id
_entity_poly.type
_entity_poly.pdbx_seq_one_letter_code
_entity_poly.pdbx_strand_id
1 'polypeptide(L)'
;MGLKYRGVMENPKPKIDQNAVTARPAKAGRRVPGTRYTAAEIHEIFRRFSIQRPEPKGELEHVNPFTLLVAVALSAQATDVGVNKATRVLFKVADTPEKMVALGVERLGEYIRTIGLWRNKAKNVIALSQALVEKYGSVVPDDRDELVKLPGVGRKTANVVLSMAFGQATMAVDTHIFRIGNRLGLAPGKTPDEVEAKLMKIIPSEYLYHAHHWLILHGRYVCKARRPECPACVIADICKAAEKTSEIPAPLVPLPPQAI
;
A
#
# COMPACT_ATOMS: atom_id res chain seq x y z
N MET A 1 -0.02 31.92 11.94
CA MET A 1 -0.76 31.26 13.04
C MET A 1 -0.60 29.76 12.84
N GLY A 2 0.32 29.14 13.58
CA GLY A 2 0.81 27.78 13.30
C GLY A 2 -0.20 26.71 13.69
N LEU A 3 -0.86 26.12 12.69
CA LEU A 3 -1.66 24.91 12.87
C LEU A 3 -0.70 23.71 12.86
N LYS A 4 -0.51 23.14 14.06
CA LYS A 4 0.20 21.90 14.29
C LYS A 4 -0.43 20.83 13.39
N TYR A 5 0.34 20.30 12.45
CA TYR A 5 0.04 19.01 11.84
C TYR A 5 -0.24 18.05 13.00
N ARG A 6 -1.46 17.53 13.10
CA ARG A 6 -1.79 16.45 14.04
C ARG A 6 -0.73 15.38 13.80
N GLY A 7 0.03 15.06 14.86
CA GLY A 7 1.08 14.06 14.78
C GLY A 7 0.54 12.77 14.17
N VAL A 8 1.42 12.06 13.44
CA VAL A 8 1.16 10.74 12.87
C VAL A 8 0.37 9.93 13.90
N MET A 9 -0.91 9.62 13.61
CA MET A 9 -1.72 8.84 14.54
C MET A 9 -1.02 7.50 14.78
N GLU A 10 -0.92 7.10 16.05
CA GLU A 10 -0.35 5.82 16.42
C GLU A 10 -1.27 4.72 15.89
N ASN A 11 -0.76 3.90 14.97
CA ASN A 11 -1.58 2.96 14.21
C ASN A 11 -2.06 1.80 15.10
N PRO A 12 -3.34 1.37 14.97
CA PRO A 12 -3.91 0.35 15.83
C PRO A 12 -3.21 -1.00 15.61
N LYS A 13 -2.63 -1.55 16.68
CA LYS A 13 -1.99 -2.87 16.67
C LYS A 13 -3.07 -3.97 16.74
N PRO A 14 -3.04 -4.97 15.84
CA PRO A 14 -3.89 -6.14 16.03
C PRO A 14 -3.48 -6.83 17.35
N LYS A 15 -4.44 -7.21 18.19
CA LYS A 15 -4.18 -7.97 19.41
C LYS A 15 -3.69 -9.37 19.03
N ILE A 16 -2.42 -9.67 19.26
CA ILE A 16 -1.80 -10.96 18.91
C ILE A 16 -1.95 -11.92 20.09
N ASP A 17 -2.73 -12.98 19.94
CA ASP A 17 -2.63 -14.16 20.80
C ASP A 17 -1.48 -15.06 20.30
N GLN A 18 -0.40 -15.13 21.09
CA GLN A 18 0.81 -15.87 20.77
C GLN A 18 0.68 -17.39 21.05
N ASN A 19 -0.41 -17.85 21.68
CA ASN A 19 -0.55 -19.24 22.13
C ASN A 19 -1.27 -20.18 21.15
N ALA A 20 -1.70 -19.70 19.97
CA ALA A 20 -2.44 -20.52 18.99
C ALA A 20 -1.55 -21.42 18.09
N VAL A 21 -0.40 -21.88 18.58
CA VAL A 21 0.67 -22.49 17.75
C VAL A 21 0.39 -23.95 17.34
N THR A 22 -0.63 -24.62 17.88
CA THR A 22 -0.84 -26.06 17.61
C THR A 22 -2.32 -26.46 17.47
N ALA A 23 -3.08 -25.79 16.60
CA ALA A 23 -4.43 -26.26 16.26
C ALA A 23 -4.39 -27.28 15.10
N ARG A 24 -4.77 -28.53 15.39
CA ARG A 24 -5.11 -29.57 14.38
C ARG A 24 -6.13 -29.02 13.37
N PRO A 25 -6.17 -29.50 12.12
CA PRO A 25 -7.10 -28.99 11.11
C PRO A 25 -8.54 -29.23 11.59
N ALA A 26 -9.24 -28.13 11.89
CA ALA A 26 -10.67 -28.15 12.15
C ALA A 26 -11.41 -28.64 10.89
N LYS A 27 -12.56 -29.31 11.07
CA LYS A 27 -13.45 -29.72 9.97
C LYS A 27 -13.67 -28.54 9.02
N ALA A 28 -13.55 -28.77 7.71
CA ALA A 28 -13.58 -27.72 6.70
C ALA A 28 -14.86 -26.88 6.82
N GLY A 29 -14.71 -25.66 7.34
CA GLY A 29 -15.80 -24.69 7.44
C GLY A 29 -16.35 -24.32 6.06
N ARG A 30 -17.55 -23.74 6.02
CA ARG A 30 -18.12 -23.22 4.77
C ARG A 30 -17.23 -22.11 4.23
N ARG A 31 -16.94 -22.15 2.93
CA ARG A 31 -16.18 -21.08 2.23
C ARG A 31 -16.98 -19.78 2.25
N VAL A 32 -16.25 -18.66 2.34
CA VAL A 32 -16.86 -17.33 2.19
C VAL A 32 -17.19 -17.12 0.69
N PRO A 33 -18.38 -16.57 0.35
CA PRO A 33 -18.74 -16.32 -1.03
C PRO A 33 -17.69 -15.47 -1.77
N GLY A 34 -17.33 -15.90 -2.98
CA GLY A 34 -16.38 -15.17 -3.82
C GLY A 34 -14.90 -15.41 -3.52
N THR A 35 -14.56 -16.30 -2.58
CA THR A 35 -13.18 -16.69 -2.26
C THR A 35 -13.04 -18.21 -2.17
N ARG A 36 -11.81 -18.73 -2.31
CA ARG A 36 -11.51 -20.15 -2.09
C ARG A 36 -11.37 -20.49 -0.61
N TYR A 37 -11.38 -19.51 0.28
CA TYR A 37 -11.04 -19.64 1.68
C TYR A 37 -12.28 -19.63 2.60
N THR A 38 -12.16 -20.29 3.74
CA THR A 38 -13.06 -20.15 4.89
C THR A 38 -12.69 -18.89 5.69
N ALA A 39 -13.61 -18.41 6.53
CA ALA A 39 -13.32 -17.27 7.40
C ALA A 39 -12.13 -17.53 8.35
N ALA A 40 -12.01 -18.77 8.86
CA ALA A 40 -10.90 -19.17 9.71
C ALA A 40 -9.55 -19.15 8.98
N GLU A 41 -9.50 -19.65 7.73
CA GLU A 41 -8.27 -19.57 6.94
C GLU A 41 -7.90 -18.13 6.57
N ILE A 42 -8.88 -17.26 6.27
CA ILE A 42 -8.64 -15.84 6.01
C ILE A 42 -8.05 -15.17 7.25
N HIS A 43 -8.68 -15.37 8.41
CA HIS A 43 -8.19 -14.84 9.67
C HIS A 43 -6.75 -15.32 9.94
N GLU A 44 -6.46 -16.61 9.71
CA GLU A 44 -5.13 -17.18 9.89
C GLU A 44 -4.09 -16.57 8.93
N ILE A 45 -4.44 -16.32 7.66
CA ILE A 45 -3.56 -15.62 6.72
C ILE A 45 -3.11 -14.27 7.28
N PHE A 46 -4.07 -13.46 7.72
CA PHE A 46 -3.76 -12.10 8.21
C PHE A 46 -3.09 -12.10 9.59
N ARG A 47 -3.41 -13.07 10.46
CA ARG A 47 -2.68 -13.29 11.71
C ARG A 47 -1.21 -13.64 11.45
N ARG A 48 -0.92 -14.48 10.45
CA ARG A 48 0.47 -14.82 10.10
C ARG A 48 1.22 -13.60 9.53
N PHE A 49 0.56 -12.79 8.72
CA PHE A 49 1.16 -11.53 8.25
C PHE A 49 1.40 -10.53 9.39
N SER A 50 0.47 -10.43 10.36
CA SER A 50 0.65 -9.52 11.49
C SER A 50 1.78 -9.95 12.43
N ILE A 51 2.00 -11.25 12.62
CA ILE A 51 3.16 -11.73 13.38
C ILE A 51 4.46 -11.51 12.61
N GLN A 52 4.46 -11.80 11.30
CA GLN A 52 5.65 -11.65 10.48
C GLN A 52 6.08 -10.18 10.33
N ARG A 53 5.12 -9.26 10.22
CA ARG A 53 5.35 -7.81 10.11
C ARG A 53 4.29 -7.06 10.91
N PRO A 54 4.48 -6.80 12.21
CA PRO A 54 3.46 -6.13 13.04
C PRO A 54 3.08 -4.73 12.56
N GLU A 55 4.07 -3.97 12.08
CA GLU A 55 3.90 -2.58 11.62
C GLU A 55 4.45 -2.44 10.18
N PRO A 56 3.74 -2.96 9.17
CA PRO A 56 4.20 -2.85 7.79
C PRO A 56 4.07 -1.39 7.32
N LYS A 57 5.09 -0.88 6.64
CA LYS A 57 5.12 0.48 6.09
C LYS A 57 5.21 0.45 4.56
N GLY A 58 4.78 1.55 3.94
CA GLY A 58 5.09 1.83 2.54
C GLY A 58 6.57 2.20 2.37
N GLU A 59 7.10 2.03 1.16
CA GLU A 59 8.53 2.22 0.88
C GLU A 59 8.86 3.60 0.28
N LEU A 60 7.85 4.46 0.08
CA LEU A 60 8.05 5.82 -0.41
C LEU A 60 8.40 6.77 0.75
N GLU A 61 9.55 7.42 0.64
CA GLU A 61 10.00 8.41 1.62
C GLU A 61 9.19 9.71 1.52
N HIS A 62 8.75 10.21 2.68
CA HIS A 62 7.97 11.42 2.82
C HIS A 62 8.12 12.00 4.23
N VAL A 63 7.85 13.29 4.39
CA VAL A 63 7.94 13.99 5.69
C VAL A 63 6.59 14.55 6.16
N ASN A 64 5.61 14.64 5.25
CA ASN A 64 4.28 15.17 5.51
C ASN A 64 3.28 14.62 4.44
N PRO A 65 1.96 14.85 4.60
CA PRO A 65 0.96 14.36 3.64
C PRO A 65 1.16 14.87 2.20
N PHE A 66 1.65 16.10 2.01
CA PHE A 66 1.90 16.67 0.69
C PHE A 66 3.05 15.96 -0.04
N THR A 67 4.19 15.79 0.64
CA THR A 67 5.34 15.07 0.10
C THR A 67 5.04 13.60 -0.18
N LEU A 68 4.19 12.96 0.63
CA LEU A 68 3.64 11.64 0.32
C LEU A 68 2.83 11.66 -0.98
N LEU A 69 1.87 12.58 -1.10
CA LEU A 69 1.03 12.70 -2.29
C LEU A 69 1.87 12.90 -3.56
N VAL A 70 2.89 13.76 -3.50
CA VAL A 70 3.84 13.95 -4.61
C VAL A 70 4.62 12.67 -4.89
N ALA A 71 5.16 11.99 -3.88
CA ALA A 71 5.92 10.75 -4.07
C ALA A 71 5.06 9.65 -4.72
N VAL A 72 3.79 9.50 -4.31
CA VAL A 72 2.87 8.52 -4.90
C VAL A 72 2.50 8.90 -6.34
N ALA A 73 2.30 10.19 -6.63
CA ALA A 73 2.07 10.64 -8.02
C ALA A 73 3.28 10.34 -8.93
N LEU A 74 4.50 10.46 -8.39
CA LEU A 74 5.73 10.16 -9.11
C LEU A 74 5.99 8.65 -9.29
N SER A 75 5.43 7.79 -8.42
CA SER A 75 5.67 6.34 -8.44
C SER A 75 4.92 5.60 -9.55
N ALA A 76 3.94 6.23 -10.19
CA ALA A 76 3.25 5.64 -11.34
C ALA A 76 4.24 5.21 -12.43
N GLN A 77 4.34 3.90 -12.68
CA GLN A 77 5.31 3.32 -13.63
C GLN A 77 6.78 3.68 -13.32
N ALA A 78 7.12 3.80 -12.04
CA ALA A 78 8.49 3.97 -11.56
C ALA A 78 8.75 3.01 -10.37
N THR A 79 10.02 2.84 -10.02
CA THR A 79 10.40 2.09 -8.82
C THR A 79 10.44 3.03 -7.61
N ASP A 80 10.04 2.54 -6.44
CA ASP A 80 10.07 3.34 -5.21
C ASP A 80 11.49 3.85 -4.91
N VAL A 81 12.52 3.01 -5.15
CA VAL A 81 13.94 3.41 -5.06
C VAL A 81 14.29 4.60 -5.97
N GLY A 82 13.80 4.58 -7.22
CA GLY A 82 14.03 5.66 -8.17
C GLY A 82 13.32 6.95 -7.78
N VAL A 83 12.10 6.84 -7.22
CA VAL A 83 11.37 7.98 -6.67
C VAL A 83 12.11 8.55 -5.46
N ASN A 84 12.46 7.73 -4.46
CA ASN A 84 13.16 8.16 -3.25
C ASN A 84 14.47 8.89 -3.58
N LYS A 85 15.25 8.38 -4.55
CA LYS A 85 16.48 9.06 -4.99
C LYS A 85 16.23 10.50 -5.47
N ALA A 86 15.16 10.72 -6.22
CA ALA A 86 14.79 12.05 -6.71
C ALA A 86 14.16 12.92 -5.61
N THR A 87 13.26 12.36 -4.80
CA THR A 87 12.50 13.11 -3.80
C THR A 87 13.35 13.55 -2.61
N ARG A 88 14.39 12.78 -2.22
CA ARG A 88 15.32 13.17 -1.14
C ARG A 88 15.98 14.54 -1.35
N VAL A 89 16.27 14.90 -2.60
CA VAL A 89 16.84 16.22 -2.93
C VAL A 89 15.75 17.25 -3.21
N LEU A 90 14.65 16.86 -3.87
CA LEU A 90 13.52 17.74 -4.15
C LEU A 90 12.86 18.28 -2.88
N PHE A 91 12.57 17.42 -1.91
CA PHE A 91 11.84 17.80 -0.70
C PHE A 91 12.67 18.66 0.27
N LYS A 92 13.99 18.77 0.06
CA LYS A 92 14.80 19.76 0.79
C LYS A 92 14.50 21.20 0.33
N VAL A 93 14.05 21.37 -0.91
CA VAL A 93 13.78 22.69 -1.49
C VAL A 93 12.28 22.97 -1.68
N ALA A 94 11.47 21.92 -1.85
CA ALA A 94 10.02 22.04 -2.10
C ALA A 94 9.23 20.93 -1.38
N ASP A 95 8.91 21.17 -0.10
CA ASP A 95 8.13 20.29 0.79
C ASP A 95 6.72 20.79 1.08
N THR A 96 6.29 21.87 0.41
CA THR A 96 4.96 22.48 0.53
C THR A 96 4.40 22.79 -0.86
N PRO A 97 3.07 22.84 -1.04
CA PRO A 97 2.45 23.20 -2.32
C PRO A 97 3.00 24.52 -2.89
N GLU A 98 3.13 25.56 -2.07
CA GLU A 98 3.59 26.88 -2.49
C GLU A 98 5.03 26.85 -3.00
N LYS A 99 5.93 26.19 -2.26
CA LYS A 99 7.33 26.03 -2.72
C LYS A 99 7.40 25.21 -4.01
N MET A 100 6.55 24.20 -4.16
CA MET A 100 6.49 23.39 -5.37
C MET A 100 6.00 24.22 -6.57
N VAL A 101 4.96 25.04 -6.40
CA VAL A 101 4.49 25.98 -7.43
C VAL A 101 5.58 26.99 -7.78
N ALA A 102 6.22 27.60 -6.78
CA ALA A 102 7.30 28.56 -6.99
C ALA A 102 8.53 27.94 -7.68
N LEU A 103 8.78 26.65 -7.49
CA LEU A 103 9.85 25.93 -8.19
C LEU A 103 9.59 25.88 -9.70
N GLY A 104 8.34 25.68 -10.11
CA GLY A 104 7.93 25.63 -11.51
C GLY A 104 8.26 24.30 -12.22
N VAL A 105 7.63 24.09 -13.38
CA VAL A 105 7.68 22.81 -14.11
C VAL A 105 9.08 22.46 -14.59
N GLU A 106 9.83 23.45 -15.10
CA GLU A 106 11.16 23.22 -15.69
C GLU A 106 12.17 22.72 -14.65
N ARG A 107 12.30 23.47 -13.54
CA ARG A 107 13.19 23.13 -12.43
C ARG A 107 12.76 21.85 -11.74
N LEU A 108 11.46 21.63 -11.51
CA LEU A 108 10.97 20.35 -11.01
C LEU A 108 11.41 19.20 -11.93
N GLY A 109 11.29 19.39 -13.24
CA GLY A 109 11.73 18.45 -14.25
C GLY A 109 13.19 18.04 -14.13
N GLU A 110 14.08 18.94 -13.72
CA GLU A 110 15.49 18.65 -13.45
C GLU A 110 15.65 17.67 -12.27
N TYR A 111 14.90 17.87 -11.18
CA TYR A 111 14.93 16.98 -10.01
C TYR A 111 14.43 15.57 -10.31
N ILE A 112 13.41 15.45 -11.16
CA ILE A 112 12.74 14.17 -11.41
C ILE A 112 13.07 13.55 -12.78
N ARG A 113 14.06 14.07 -13.52
CA ARG A 113 14.37 13.64 -14.90
C ARG A 113 14.68 12.14 -15.02
N THR A 114 15.18 11.53 -13.94
CA THR A 114 15.51 10.10 -13.89
C THR A 114 14.29 9.20 -13.77
N ILE A 115 13.11 9.77 -13.50
CA ILE A 115 11.85 9.04 -13.39
C ILE A 115 11.21 8.94 -14.79
N GLY A 116 10.69 7.76 -15.14
CA GLY A 116 9.93 7.58 -16.38
C GLY A 116 8.73 8.54 -16.45
N LEU A 117 8.45 9.07 -17.64
CA LEU A 117 7.35 10.02 -17.91
C LEU A 117 7.48 11.36 -17.14
N TRP A 118 8.69 11.75 -16.73
CA TRP A 118 8.92 12.91 -15.87
C TRP A 118 8.31 14.22 -16.38
N ARG A 119 8.25 14.46 -17.69
CA ARG A 119 7.69 15.71 -18.25
C ARG A 119 6.22 15.90 -17.89
N ASN A 120 5.42 14.85 -18.07
CA ASN A 120 3.99 14.87 -17.73
C ASN A 120 3.80 14.85 -16.21
N LYS A 121 4.65 14.10 -15.49
CA LYS A 121 4.64 14.09 -14.03
C LYS A 121 4.94 15.48 -13.43
N ALA A 122 5.92 16.20 -13.96
CA ALA A 122 6.25 17.55 -13.51
C ALA A 122 5.06 18.49 -13.71
N LYS A 123 4.46 18.48 -14.90
CA LYS A 123 3.24 19.27 -15.18
C LYS A 123 2.11 18.94 -14.21
N ASN A 124 1.84 17.65 -13.99
CA ASN A 124 0.78 17.21 -13.09
C ASN A 124 1.07 17.61 -11.64
N VAL A 125 2.30 17.44 -11.14
CA VAL A 125 2.66 17.81 -9.76
C VAL A 125 2.54 19.31 -9.55
N ILE A 126 2.95 20.14 -10.51
CA ILE A 126 2.75 21.60 -10.41
C ILE A 126 1.26 21.93 -10.41
N ALA A 127 0.48 21.36 -11.33
CA ALA A 127 -0.97 21.60 -11.41
C ALA A 127 -1.71 21.13 -10.14
N LEU A 128 -1.31 19.99 -9.58
CA LEU A 128 -1.78 19.49 -8.28
C LEU A 128 -1.45 20.46 -7.15
N SER A 129 -0.22 20.98 -7.12
CA SER A 129 0.21 21.91 -6.09
C SER A 129 -0.56 23.23 -6.18
N GLN A 130 -0.80 23.73 -7.40
CA GLN A 130 -1.66 24.90 -7.64
C GLN A 130 -3.09 24.66 -7.15
N ALA A 131 -3.69 23.52 -7.49
CA ALA A 131 -5.03 23.17 -7.05
C ALA A 131 -5.14 23.10 -5.51
N LEU A 132 -4.12 22.60 -4.82
CA LEU A 132 -4.06 22.59 -3.35
C LEU A 132 -4.02 24.00 -2.77
N VAL A 133 -3.20 24.89 -3.33
CA VAL A 133 -3.12 26.30 -2.90
C VAL A 133 -4.46 27.00 -3.10
N GLU A 134 -5.04 26.91 -4.29
CA GLU A 134 -6.22 27.67 -4.68
C GLU A 134 -7.51 27.19 -4.01
N LYS A 135 -7.69 25.86 -3.87
CA LYS A 135 -8.98 25.27 -3.48
C LYS A 135 -8.99 24.70 -2.07
N TYR A 136 -7.83 24.35 -1.52
CA TYR A 136 -7.71 23.62 -0.26
C TYR A 136 -6.78 24.30 0.75
N GLY A 137 -6.36 25.55 0.50
CA GLY A 137 -5.51 26.31 1.42
C GLY A 137 -4.18 25.60 1.73
N SER A 138 -3.62 24.91 0.74
CA SER A 138 -2.38 24.13 0.85
C SER A 138 -2.44 22.92 1.77
N VAL A 139 -3.64 22.47 2.14
CA VAL A 139 -3.86 21.24 2.91
C VAL A 139 -4.27 20.11 1.98
N VAL A 140 -3.63 18.95 2.14
CA VAL A 140 -4.06 17.73 1.43
C VAL A 140 -5.40 17.28 2.03
N PRO A 141 -6.48 17.13 1.23
CA PRO A 141 -7.76 16.68 1.75
C PRO A 141 -7.69 15.23 2.22
N ASP A 142 -8.41 14.92 3.29
CA ASP A 142 -8.58 13.58 3.88
C ASP A 142 -9.83 12.85 3.38
N ASP A 143 -10.36 13.29 2.23
CA ASP A 143 -11.47 12.66 1.52
C ASP A 143 -11.02 12.14 0.15
N ARG A 144 -11.50 10.95 -0.21
CA ARG A 144 -11.13 10.29 -1.47
C ARG A 144 -11.65 11.05 -2.68
N ASP A 145 -12.90 11.50 -2.62
CA ASP A 145 -13.57 12.11 -3.76
C ASP A 145 -13.00 13.52 -4.02
N GLU A 146 -12.55 14.23 -2.98
CA GLU A 146 -11.74 15.46 -3.11
C GLU A 146 -10.33 15.18 -3.66
N LEU A 147 -9.63 14.15 -3.17
CA LEU A 147 -8.29 13.79 -3.65
C LEU A 147 -8.29 13.46 -5.15
N VAL A 148 -9.30 12.72 -5.64
CA VAL A 148 -9.40 12.32 -7.05
C VAL A 148 -9.67 13.52 -7.98
N LYS A 149 -10.13 14.67 -7.46
CA LYS A 149 -10.24 15.91 -8.25
C LYS A 149 -8.88 16.55 -8.54
N LEU A 150 -7.82 16.17 -7.83
CA LEU A 150 -6.49 16.73 -8.03
C LEU A 150 -5.86 16.19 -9.33
N PRO A 151 -5.21 17.04 -10.14
CA PRO A 151 -4.52 16.62 -11.36
C PRO A 151 -3.54 15.47 -11.14
N GLY A 152 -3.70 14.38 -11.90
CA GLY A 152 -2.82 13.21 -11.82
C GLY A 152 -3.09 12.27 -10.64
N VAL A 153 -4.13 12.53 -9.83
CA VAL A 153 -4.52 11.69 -8.70
C VAL A 153 -5.70 10.80 -9.10
N GLY A 154 -5.44 9.50 -9.26
CA GLY A 154 -6.50 8.50 -9.42
C GLY A 154 -6.91 7.87 -8.09
N ARG A 155 -7.95 7.04 -8.11
CA ARG A 155 -8.45 6.29 -6.93
C ARG A 155 -7.36 5.57 -6.15
N LYS A 156 -6.43 4.89 -6.86
CA LYS A 156 -5.29 4.20 -6.23
C LYS A 156 -4.43 5.16 -5.42
N THR A 157 -4.04 6.29 -6.01
CA THR A 157 -3.22 7.31 -5.35
C THR A 157 -3.94 7.87 -4.13
N ALA A 158 -5.23 8.18 -4.27
CA ALA A 158 -6.04 8.66 -3.16
C ALA A 158 -6.08 7.64 -2.01
N ASN A 159 -6.38 6.38 -2.29
CA ASN A 159 -6.43 5.32 -1.26
C ASN A 159 -5.10 5.17 -0.51
N VAL A 160 -3.95 5.20 -1.22
CA VAL A 160 -2.62 5.12 -0.60
C VAL A 160 -2.40 6.31 0.36
N VAL A 161 -2.72 7.52 -0.07
CA VAL A 161 -2.57 8.74 0.74
C VAL A 161 -3.48 8.69 1.97
N LEU A 162 -4.75 8.29 1.82
CA LEU A 162 -5.70 8.15 2.92
C LEU A 162 -5.24 7.14 3.98
N SER A 163 -4.67 6.01 3.55
CA SER A 163 -4.14 5.01 4.47
C SER A 163 -2.89 5.48 5.21
N MET A 164 -1.90 5.98 4.47
CA MET A 164 -0.59 6.27 5.04
C MET A 164 -0.52 7.61 5.77
N ALA A 165 -1.21 8.65 5.29
CA ALA A 165 -1.19 9.97 5.93
C ALA A 165 -2.32 10.19 6.94
N PHE A 166 -3.48 9.55 6.73
CA PHE A 166 -4.70 9.84 7.50
C PHE A 166 -5.24 8.64 8.30
N GLY A 167 -4.54 7.50 8.30
CA GLY A 167 -4.92 6.36 9.12
C GLY A 167 -6.17 5.62 8.65
N GLN A 168 -6.68 5.89 7.44
CA GLN A 168 -7.92 5.28 6.97
C GLN A 168 -7.69 3.88 6.43
N ALA A 169 -8.55 2.93 6.81
CA ALA A 169 -8.47 1.55 6.32
C ALA A 169 -8.96 1.44 4.87
N THR A 170 -8.07 1.72 3.92
CA THR A 170 -8.34 1.61 2.48
C THR A 170 -7.60 0.40 1.87
N MET A 171 -8.05 -0.05 0.70
CA MET A 171 -7.47 -1.20 0.01
C MET A 171 -7.10 -0.85 -1.43
N ALA A 172 -5.98 -0.14 -1.61
CA ALA A 172 -5.48 0.15 -2.95
C ALA A 172 -5.01 -1.14 -3.65
N VAL A 173 -5.63 -1.52 -4.76
CA VAL A 173 -5.23 -2.72 -5.52
C VAL A 173 -4.25 -2.35 -6.63
N ASP A 174 -3.01 -2.82 -6.51
CA ASP A 174 -1.98 -2.70 -7.54
C ASP A 174 -1.74 -4.04 -8.27
N THR A 175 -0.70 -4.11 -9.09
CA THR A 175 -0.38 -5.33 -9.84
C THR A 175 0.06 -6.50 -8.95
N HIS A 176 0.60 -6.23 -7.75
CA HIS A 176 0.96 -7.27 -6.78
C HIS A 176 -0.29 -7.83 -6.10
N ILE A 177 -1.14 -6.96 -5.58
CA ILE A 177 -2.37 -7.34 -4.88
C ILE A 177 -3.37 -7.97 -5.85
N PHE A 178 -3.52 -7.41 -7.06
CA PHE A 178 -4.38 -7.99 -8.10
C PHE A 178 -3.96 -9.41 -8.47
N ARG A 179 -2.63 -9.62 -8.64
CA ARG A 179 -2.09 -10.95 -8.91
C ARG A 179 -2.33 -11.90 -7.73
N ILE A 180 -2.05 -11.48 -6.50
CA ILE A 180 -2.27 -12.33 -5.31
C ILE A 180 -3.74 -12.70 -5.16
N GLY A 181 -4.64 -11.72 -5.23
CA GLY A 181 -6.09 -11.91 -5.11
C GLY A 181 -6.60 -13.00 -6.04
N ASN A 182 -6.12 -12.99 -7.29
CA ASN A 182 -6.46 -13.99 -8.30
C ASN A 182 -5.69 -15.32 -8.13
N ARG A 183 -4.36 -15.28 -8.02
CA ARG A 183 -3.48 -16.47 -7.96
C ARG A 183 -3.83 -17.37 -6.78
N LEU A 184 -4.03 -16.79 -5.60
CA LEU A 184 -4.39 -17.55 -4.39
C LEU A 184 -5.88 -17.93 -4.40
N GLY A 185 -6.70 -17.22 -5.19
CA GLY A 185 -8.15 -17.25 -5.07
C GLY A 185 -8.65 -16.62 -3.78
N LEU A 186 -7.87 -15.69 -3.20
CA LEU A 186 -8.25 -14.93 -2.01
C LEU A 186 -9.38 -13.95 -2.33
N ALA A 187 -9.25 -13.22 -3.43
CA ALA A 187 -10.23 -12.28 -3.95
C ALA A 187 -10.16 -12.25 -5.50
N PRO A 188 -10.57 -13.33 -6.19
CA PRO A 188 -10.52 -13.41 -7.65
C PRO A 188 -11.44 -12.36 -8.28
N GLY A 189 -10.98 -11.67 -9.33
CA GLY A 189 -11.72 -10.60 -9.99
C GLY A 189 -11.06 -10.19 -11.31
N LYS A 190 -11.85 -9.67 -12.25
CA LYS A 190 -11.37 -9.25 -13.58
C LYS A 190 -10.77 -7.85 -13.56
N THR A 191 -11.17 -7.02 -12.60
CA THR A 191 -10.73 -5.63 -12.48
C THR A 191 -10.18 -5.34 -11.06
N PRO A 192 -9.30 -4.34 -10.90
CA PRO A 192 -8.83 -3.92 -9.58
C PRO A 192 -9.97 -3.57 -8.62
N ASP A 193 -11.00 -2.87 -9.10
CA ASP A 193 -12.18 -2.48 -8.32
C ASP A 193 -12.97 -3.69 -7.80
N GLU A 194 -13.13 -4.74 -8.61
CA GLU A 194 -13.74 -6.00 -8.16
C GLU A 194 -12.93 -6.69 -7.06
N VAL A 195 -11.60 -6.69 -7.19
CA VAL A 195 -10.69 -7.27 -6.19
C VAL A 195 -10.72 -6.45 -4.90
N GLU A 196 -10.69 -5.11 -5.00
CA GLU A 196 -10.79 -4.18 -3.87
C GLU A 196 -12.08 -4.42 -3.09
N ALA A 197 -13.23 -4.42 -3.77
CA ALA A 197 -14.53 -4.61 -3.15
C ALA A 197 -14.66 -5.97 -2.44
N LYS A 198 -13.99 -7.02 -2.94
CA LYS A 198 -13.96 -8.33 -2.29
C LYS A 198 -13.04 -8.33 -1.08
N LEU A 199 -11.82 -7.80 -1.20
CA LEU A 199 -10.87 -7.70 -0.10
C LEU A 199 -11.48 -6.91 1.08
N MET A 200 -12.10 -5.76 0.82
CA MET A 200 -12.78 -4.96 1.84
C MET A 200 -13.90 -5.72 2.57
N LYS A 201 -14.51 -6.74 1.95
CA LYS A 201 -15.58 -7.54 2.55
C LYS A 201 -15.06 -8.75 3.34
N ILE A 202 -13.96 -9.37 2.91
CA ILE A 202 -13.50 -10.64 3.48
C ILE A 202 -12.44 -10.47 4.56
N ILE A 203 -11.70 -9.36 4.54
CA ILE A 203 -10.61 -9.12 5.48
C ILE A 203 -11.23 -8.70 6.82
N PRO A 204 -10.89 -9.36 7.94
CA PRO A 204 -11.37 -8.96 9.25
C PRO A 204 -10.97 -7.52 9.58
N SER A 205 -11.87 -6.78 10.23
CA SER A 205 -11.72 -5.35 10.50
C SER A 205 -10.42 -4.99 11.24
N GLU A 206 -9.98 -5.85 12.16
CA GLU A 206 -8.77 -5.70 12.96
C GLU A 206 -7.47 -5.78 12.14
N TYR A 207 -7.54 -6.34 10.93
CA TYR A 207 -6.40 -6.44 10.00
C TYR A 207 -6.46 -5.43 8.87
N LEU A 208 -7.63 -4.83 8.62
CA LEU A 208 -7.90 -4.07 7.39
C LEU A 208 -6.95 -2.90 7.19
N TYR A 209 -6.57 -2.21 8.28
CA TYR A 209 -5.64 -1.08 8.25
C TYR A 209 -4.28 -1.43 7.63
N HIS A 210 -3.70 -2.57 8.02
CA HIS A 210 -2.38 -3.01 7.55
C HIS A 210 -2.43 -3.95 6.35
N ALA A 211 -3.62 -4.47 6.01
CA ALA A 211 -3.78 -5.49 5.00
C ALA A 211 -3.25 -5.09 3.62
N HIS A 212 -3.43 -3.83 3.20
CA HIS A 212 -2.83 -3.34 1.96
C HIS A 212 -1.31 -3.57 1.95
N HIS A 213 -0.61 -3.10 2.98
CA HIS A 213 0.84 -3.20 3.08
C HIS A 213 1.32 -4.66 3.17
N TRP A 214 0.63 -5.52 3.93
CA TRP A 214 0.97 -6.94 3.96
C TRP A 214 0.87 -7.60 2.59
N LEU A 215 -0.23 -7.36 1.86
CA LEU A 215 -0.45 -7.97 0.57
C LEU A 215 0.53 -7.47 -0.50
N ILE A 216 0.80 -6.16 -0.57
CA ILE A 216 1.77 -5.62 -1.54
C ILE A 216 3.19 -6.13 -1.27
N LEU A 217 3.64 -6.14 0.00
CA LEU A 217 4.97 -6.63 0.37
C LEU A 217 5.11 -8.13 0.13
N HIS A 218 4.07 -8.90 0.48
CA HIS A 218 4.04 -10.32 0.19
C HIS A 218 4.13 -10.58 -1.32
N GLY A 219 3.41 -9.82 -2.14
CA GLY A 219 3.45 -9.94 -3.59
C GLY A 219 4.74 -9.44 -4.23
N ARG A 220 5.41 -8.49 -3.59
CA ARG A 220 6.68 -7.95 -4.07
C ARG A 220 7.83 -8.91 -3.78
N TYR A 221 7.89 -9.45 -2.57
CA TYR A 221 9.07 -10.18 -2.08
C TYR A 221 8.94 -11.70 -2.03
N VAL A 222 7.72 -12.23 -1.91
CA VAL A 222 7.49 -13.67 -1.74
C VAL A 222 6.71 -14.22 -2.94
N CYS A 223 5.47 -13.80 -3.12
CA CYS A 223 4.60 -14.27 -4.19
C CYS A 223 4.85 -13.54 -5.52
N LYS A 224 6.12 -13.53 -5.96
CA LYS A 224 6.61 -12.82 -7.16
C LYS A 224 5.91 -13.30 -8.44
N ALA A 225 5.85 -12.45 -9.47
CA ALA A 225 5.09 -12.73 -10.68
C ALA A 225 5.56 -13.99 -11.44
N ARG A 226 6.87 -14.16 -11.64
CA ARG A 226 7.42 -15.27 -12.43
C ARG A 226 7.75 -16.51 -11.59
N ARG A 227 8.60 -16.34 -10.58
CA ARG A 227 9.06 -17.43 -9.70
C ARG A 227 8.68 -17.10 -8.25
N PRO A 228 7.52 -17.55 -7.74
CA PRO A 228 7.15 -17.32 -6.35
C PRO A 228 8.09 -18.09 -5.42
N GLU A 229 8.47 -17.46 -4.31
CA GLU A 229 9.33 -18.04 -3.28
C GLU A 229 8.48 -18.84 -2.27
N CYS A 230 7.76 -19.87 -2.74
CA CYS A 230 6.86 -20.65 -1.87
C CYS A 230 7.55 -21.25 -0.63
N PRO A 231 8.82 -21.72 -0.67
CA PRO A 231 9.53 -22.13 0.53
C PRO A 231 9.73 -21.02 1.58
N ALA A 232 9.70 -19.75 1.17
CA ALA A 232 9.79 -18.59 2.06
C ALA A 232 8.41 -18.02 2.45
N CYS A 233 7.32 -18.72 2.11
CA CYS A 233 5.96 -18.25 2.32
C CYS A 233 5.40 -18.74 3.65
N VAL A 234 5.03 -17.81 4.55
CA VAL A 234 4.42 -18.13 5.86
C VAL A 234 3.01 -18.68 5.75
N ILE A 235 2.40 -18.69 4.57
CA ILE A 235 1.05 -19.23 4.33
C ILE A 235 1.07 -20.42 3.36
N ALA A 236 2.20 -21.07 3.12
CA ALA A 236 2.34 -22.09 2.06
C ALA A 236 1.37 -23.28 2.21
N ASP A 237 1.21 -23.78 3.45
CA ASP A 237 0.30 -24.86 3.86
C ASP A 237 -1.18 -24.51 3.65
N ILE A 238 -1.56 -23.25 3.83
CA ILE A 238 -2.94 -22.77 3.62
C ILE A 238 -3.15 -22.15 2.23
N CYS A 239 -2.10 -21.98 1.44
CA CYS A 239 -2.16 -21.36 0.12
C CYS A 239 -2.89 -22.27 -0.89
N LYS A 240 -3.83 -21.69 -1.66
CA LYS A 240 -4.65 -22.39 -2.66
C LYS A 240 -4.24 -22.09 -4.10
N ALA A 241 -3.03 -21.53 -4.29
CA ALA A 241 -2.44 -21.33 -5.60
C ALA A 241 -2.04 -22.68 -6.21
N ALA A 242 -2.45 -22.93 -7.46
CA ALA A 242 -2.15 -24.19 -8.15
C ALA A 242 -0.65 -24.34 -8.48
N GLU A 243 0.03 -23.21 -8.74
CA GLU A 243 1.44 -23.15 -9.14
C GLU A 243 2.44 -23.09 -7.96
N LYS A 244 2.01 -23.38 -6.72
CA LYS A 244 2.90 -23.33 -5.56
C LYS A 244 3.94 -24.46 -5.60
N THR A 245 5.14 -24.17 -5.14
CA THR A 245 6.28 -25.11 -5.15
C THR A 245 6.62 -25.68 -3.78
N SER A 246 5.87 -25.30 -2.73
CA SER A 246 6.02 -25.83 -1.37
C SER A 246 4.67 -25.85 -0.67
N GLU A 247 4.46 -26.89 0.13
CA GLU A 247 3.35 -27.03 1.10
C GLU A 247 3.80 -26.71 2.53
N ILE A 248 5.11 -26.58 2.75
CA ILE A 248 5.69 -26.34 4.06
C ILE A 248 5.77 -24.82 4.27
N PRO A 249 5.14 -24.27 5.32
CA PRO A 249 5.22 -22.84 5.58
C PRO A 249 6.60 -22.47 6.13
N ALA A 250 7.07 -21.29 5.75
CA ALA A 250 8.26 -20.71 6.36
C ALA A 250 8.03 -20.46 7.87
N PRO A 251 9.09 -20.44 8.70
CA PRO A 251 8.99 -20.13 10.11
C PRO A 251 8.21 -18.84 10.36
N LEU A 252 7.22 -18.90 11.25
CA LEU A 252 6.42 -17.74 11.62
C LEU A 252 7.16 -16.90 12.65
N VAL A 253 8.16 -16.17 12.19
CA VAL A 253 8.97 -15.26 13.00
C VAL A 253 8.90 -13.84 12.44
N PRO A 254 9.03 -12.80 13.28
CA PRO A 254 9.13 -11.43 12.81
C PRO A 254 10.29 -11.27 11.83
N LEU A 255 10.04 -10.58 10.71
CA LEU A 255 11.10 -10.22 9.78
C LEU A 255 11.91 -9.04 10.33
N PRO A 256 13.17 -8.87 9.88
CA PRO A 256 13.94 -7.67 10.19
C PRO A 256 13.15 -6.39 9.82
N PRO A 257 13.43 -5.27 10.52
CA PRO A 257 12.85 -3.98 10.19
C PRO A 257 12.99 -3.68 8.69
N GLN A 258 11.95 -3.08 8.10
CA GLN A 258 11.97 -2.68 6.70
C GLN A 258 13.06 -1.64 6.48
N ALA A 259 13.96 -1.90 5.53
CA ALA A 259 14.84 -0.88 5.00
C ALA A 259 14.03 0.00 4.05
N ILE A 260 13.72 1.22 4.48
CA ILE A 260 13.02 2.25 3.70
C ILE A 260 14.08 3.19 3.12
#